data_AF-A0A6I8V244-F1
#
_entry.id   AF-A0A6I8V244-F1
#
_cell.length_a   1.000
_cell.length_b   1.000
_cell.length_c   1.000
_cell.angle_alpha   90.00
_cell.angle_beta   90.00
_cell.angle_gamma   90.00
#
_symmetry.space_group_name_H-M   'P 1'
#
loop_
_entity.id
_entity.type
_entity.pdbx_description
1 polymer ?
#
loop_
_entity_poly.entity_id
_entity_poly.type
_entity_poly.pdbx_seq_one_letter_code
_entity_poly.pdbx_strand_id
1 'polypeptide(L)'
;MSIFIVAVSVVYVPIGVFITFFVELKTLSPSEALSVLQVALNAMGFPLKLLFFRLYMWRFYKIEKLLGRMDERCIDSTERSEVHRWVARCNIAYLIYQFIYISYTISTFLTATYSGVVPWNIYNPFIDWRESTRNLWIDSVLELMFIIGIVIQTYMIDVFPLLYGLILRAHIKLLRQRVEKLCLDPSQSDDENNEELENCIEDHKLILE
;
A
#
# COMPACT_ATOMS: atom_id res chain seq x y z
N MET A 1 -14.14 13.16 7.58
CA MET A 1 -13.51 11.92 8.05
C MET A 1 -12.12 11.69 7.45
N SER A 2 -11.95 11.71 6.12
CA SER A 2 -10.62 11.51 5.47
C SER A 2 -9.56 12.56 5.86
N ILE A 3 -9.90 13.86 5.88
CA ILE A 3 -8.95 14.94 6.26
C ILE A 3 -8.45 14.81 7.70
N PHE A 4 -9.34 14.40 8.62
CA PHE A 4 -9.00 14.23 10.03
C PHE A 4 -7.97 13.11 10.21
N ILE A 5 -8.20 11.95 9.58
CA ILE A 5 -7.26 10.82 9.63
C ILE A 5 -5.90 11.25 9.06
N VAL A 6 -5.88 11.93 7.91
CA VAL A 6 -4.63 12.42 7.31
C VAL A 6 -3.92 13.42 8.22
N ALA A 7 -4.63 14.38 8.82
CA ALA A 7 -4.03 15.35 9.73
C ALA A 7 -3.42 14.67 10.97
N VAL A 8 -4.12 13.70 11.56
CA VAL A 8 -3.60 12.91 12.68
C VAL A 8 -2.38 12.10 12.26
N SER A 9 -2.44 11.43 11.11
CA SER A 9 -1.37 10.57 10.59
C SER A 9 -0.10 11.35 10.18
N VAL A 10 -0.26 12.55 9.62
CA VAL A 10 0.85 13.33 9.05
C VAL A 10 1.43 14.33 10.05
N VAL A 11 0.61 14.85 10.96
CA VAL A 11 0.99 15.94 11.86
C VAL A 11 1.08 15.43 13.29
N TYR A 12 -0.02 14.93 13.85
CA TYR A 12 -0.09 14.58 15.26
C TYR A 12 0.88 13.45 15.64
N VAL A 13 0.82 12.31 14.94
CA VAL A 13 1.64 11.14 15.33
C VAL A 13 3.14 11.41 15.20
N PRO A 14 3.66 11.95 14.07
CA PRO A 14 5.10 12.23 13.98
C PRO A 14 5.55 13.26 15.03
N ILE A 15 4.83 14.37 15.19
CA ILE A 15 5.18 15.40 16.17
C ILE A 15 5.10 14.84 17.60
N GLY A 16 4.06 14.06 17.91
CA GLY A 16 3.85 13.45 19.22
C GLY A 16 5.00 12.51 19.60
N VAL A 17 5.45 11.67 18.67
CA VAL A 17 6.61 10.78 18.92
C VAL A 17 7.91 11.59 19.09
N PHE A 18 8.11 12.67 18.33
CA PHE A 18 9.28 13.54 18.53
C PHE A 18 9.25 14.27 19.87
N ILE A 19 8.08 14.75 20.30
CA ILE A 19 7.92 15.38 21.62
C ILE A 19 8.32 14.38 22.70
N THR A 20 7.77 13.16 22.67
CA THR A 20 8.16 12.09 23.61
C THR A 20 9.66 11.84 23.57
N PHE A 21 10.25 11.70 22.37
CA PHE A 21 11.67 11.48 22.22
C PHE A 21 12.51 12.57 22.90
N PHE A 22 12.22 13.86 22.66
CA PHE A 22 12.99 14.96 23.26
C PHE A 22 12.75 15.11 24.77
N VAL A 23 11.53 14.85 25.25
CA VAL A 23 11.18 14.94 26.67
C VAL A 23 11.83 13.80 27.46
N GLU A 24 11.75 12.57 26.95
CA GLU A 24 12.26 11.38 27.64
C GLU A 24 13.73 11.09 27.35
N LEU A 25 14.38 11.82 26.42
CA LEU A 25 15.79 11.60 26.04
C LEU A 25 16.76 11.54 27.23
N LYS A 26 16.48 12.33 28.27
CA LYS A 26 17.34 12.44 29.46
C LYS A 26 17.15 11.29 30.45
N THR A 27 16.06 10.55 30.33
CA THR A 27 15.67 9.46 31.25
C THR A 27 15.83 8.07 30.64
N LEU A 28 15.94 7.98 29.31
CA LEU A 28 16.05 6.72 28.58
C LEU A 28 17.47 6.17 28.62
N SER A 29 17.59 4.84 28.71
CA SER A 29 18.85 4.15 28.43
C SER A 29 19.25 4.30 26.95
N PRO A 30 20.53 4.11 26.58
CA PRO A 30 20.97 4.19 25.19
C PRO A 30 20.19 3.26 24.24
N SER A 31 19.84 2.06 24.69
CA SER A 31 19.04 1.10 23.90
C SER A 31 17.60 1.56 23.69
N GLU A 32 16.98 2.13 24.71
CA GLU A 32 15.60 2.63 24.60
C GLU A 32 15.54 3.90 23.75
N ALA A 33 16.53 4.79 23.88
CA ALA A 33 16.64 5.98 23.05
C ALA A 33 16.76 5.64 21.57
N LEU A 34 17.55 4.61 21.21
CA LEU A 34 17.64 4.13 19.82
C LEU A 34 16.32 3.54 19.31
N SER A 35 15.61 2.78 20.14
CA SER A 35 14.29 2.23 19.78
C SER A 35 13.25 3.33 19.56
N VAL A 36 13.18 4.34 20.44
CA VAL A 36 12.26 5.48 20.29
C VAL A 36 12.64 6.33 19.07
N LEU A 37 13.93 6.53 18.81
CA LEU A 37 14.40 7.21 17.61
C LEU A 37 13.99 6.46 16.34
N GLN A 38 14.10 5.12 16.33
CA GLN A 38 13.64 4.31 15.21
C GLN A 38 12.13 4.52 14.97
N VAL A 39 11.31 4.55 16.02
CA VAL A 39 9.86 4.82 15.90
C VAL A 39 9.63 6.24 15.35
N ALA A 40 10.38 7.24 15.82
CA ALA A 40 10.28 8.62 15.33
C ALA A 40 10.62 8.76 13.84
N LEU A 41 11.71 8.11 13.40
CA LEU A 41 12.11 8.09 12.00
C LEU A 41 11.08 7.35 11.12
N ASN A 42 10.54 6.23 11.60
CA ASN A 42 9.46 5.51 10.92
C ASN A 42 8.19 6.36 10.81
N ALA A 43 7.83 7.10 11.87
CA ALA A 43 6.68 8.00 11.86
C ALA A 43 6.84 9.12 10.81
N MET A 44 8.06 9.58 10.52
CA MET A 44 8.34 10.54 9.43
C MET A 44 8.32 9.92 8.04
N GLY A 45 8.62 8.63 7.93
CA GLY A 45 8.58 7.91 6.67
C GLY A 45 7.19 7.98 6.02
N PHE A 46 6.13 7.90 6.82
CA PHE A 46 4.75 7.94 6.31
C PHE A 46 4.37 9.30 5.65
N PRO A 47 4.52 10.47 6.29
CA PRO A 47 4.33 11.77 5.66
C PRO A 47 5.06 11.93 4.33
N LEU A 48 6.31 11.47 4.26
CA LEU A 48 7.11 11.51 3.03
C LEU A 48 6.51 10.61 1.95
N LYS A 49 6.21 9.35 2.28
CA LYS A 49 5.54 8.42 1.36
C LYS A 49 4.23 8.99 0.83
N LEU A 50 3.40 9.55 1.72
CA LEU A 50 2.12 10.15 1.36
C LEU A 50 2.29 11.39 0.47
N LEU A 51 3.29 12.23 0.74
CA LEU A 51 3.62 13.37 -0.11
C LEU A 51 4.00 12.91 -1.52
N PHE A 52 4.93 11.96 -1.63
CA PHE A 52 5.33 11.39 -2.92
C PHE A 52 4.15 10.76 -3.65
N PHE A 53 3.36 9.94 -2.95
CA PHE A 53 2.15 9.33 -3.50
C PHE A 53 1.22 10.41 -4.07
N ARG A 54 0.96 11.48 -3.32
CA ARG A 54 0.09 12.60 -3.74
C ARG A 54 0.65 13.36 -4.95
N LEU A 55 1.96 13.61 -5.00
CA LEU A 55 2.61 14.27 -6.13
C LEU A 55 2.50 13.45 -7.42
N TYR A 56 2.50 12.12 -7.31
CA TYR A 56 2.43 11.21 -8.46
C TYR A 56 1.02 10.64 -8.70
N MET A 57 -0.01 11.09 -7.99
CA MET A 57 -1.39 10.59 -8.15
C MET A 57 -1.90 10.64 -9.59
N TRP A 58 -1.54 11.69 -10.33
CA TRP A 58 -1.92 11.83 -11.73
C TRP A 58 -1.42 10.68 -12.61
N ARG A 59 -0.26 10.08 -12.28
CA ARG A 59 0.28 8.93 -13.00
C ARG A 59 -0.57 7.69 -12.77
N PHE A 60 -1.13 7.52 -11.57
CA PHE A 60 -2.03 6.40 -11.29
C PHE A 60 -3.32 6.49 -12.10
N TYR A 61 -3.94 7.67 -12.18
CA TYR A 61 -5.11 7.86 -13.05
C TYR A 61 -4.78 7.64 -14.53
N LYS A 62 -3.58 8.03 -14.98
CA LYS A 62 -3.11 7.71 -16.34
C LYS A 62 -3.02 6.20 -16.55
N ILE A 63 -2.38 5.49 -15.62
CA ILE A 63 -2.22 4.03 -15.66
C ILE A 63 -3.59 3.33 -15.68
N GLU A 64 -4.50 3.70 -14.80
CA GLU A 64 -5.85 3.14 -14.75
C GLU A 64 -6.57 3.28 -16.10
N LYS A 65 -6.47 4.46 -16.72
CA LYS A 65 -7.04 4.71 -18.04
C LYS A 65 -6.37 3.87 -19.14
N LEU A 66 -5.04 3.72 -19.11
CA LEU A 66 -4.31 2.90 -20.07
C LEU A 66 -4.69 1.42 -19.93
N LEU A 67 -4.69 0.89 -18.71
CA LEU A 67 -5.09 -0.49 -18.43
C LEU A 67 -6.54 -0.75 -18.84
N GLY A 68 -7.47 0.19 -18.59
CA GLY A 68 -8.86 0.08 -19.03
C GLY A 68 -9.01 -0.06 -20.54
N ARG A 69 -8.25 0.73 -21.32
CA ARG A 69 -8.22 0.59 -22.80
C ARG A 69 -7.70 -0.78 -23.25
N MET A 70 -6.76 -1.36 -22.51
CA MET A 70 -6.21 -2.68 -22.83
C MET A 70 -7.16 -3.81 -22.44
N ASP A 71 -7.90 -3.66 -21.34
CA ASP A 71 -8.95 -4.59 -20.91
C ASP A 71 -10.13 -4.64 -21.89
N GLU A 72 -10.50 -3.52 -22.52
CA GLU A 72 -11.56 -3.48 -23.53
C GLU A 72 -11.31 -4.42 -24.72
N ARG A 73 -10.03 -4.69 -25.04
CA ARG A 73 -9.64 -5.62 -26.11
C ARG A 73 -9.65 -7.09 -25.69
N CYS A 74 -9.84 -7.40 -24.42
CA CYS A 74 -9.93 -8.79 -23.93
C CYS A 74 -11.34 -9.36 -24.19
N ILE A 75 -11.59 -9.73 -25.44
CA ILE A 75 -12.90 -10.23 -25.90
C ILE A 75 -13.03 -11.74 -25.66
N ASP A 76 -11.96 -12.50 -25.86
CA ASP A 76 -12.00 -13.95 -25.79
C ASP A 76 -12.16 -14.46 -24.34
N SER A 77 -12.90 -15.57 -24.22
CA SER A 77 -13.17 -16.23 -22.95
C SER A 77 -11.89 -16.72 -22.25
N THR A 78 -10.88 -17.13 -23.02
CA THR A 78 -9.60 -17.60 -22.45
C THR A 78 -8.78 -16.44 -21.91
N GLU A 79 -8.78 -15.29 -22.60
CA GLU A 79 -8.12 -14.07 -22.14
C GLU A 79 -8.76 -13.53 -20.86
N ARG A 80 -10.10 -13.47 -20.81
CA ARG A 80 -10.84 -13.06 -19.61
C ARG A 80 -10.55 -13.95 -18.41
N SER A 81 -10.46 -15.27 -18.63
CA SER A 81 -10.10 -16.22 -17.57
C SER A 81 -8.68 -15.97 -17.04
N GLU A 82 -7.73 -15.68 -17.93
CA GLU A 82 -6.37 -15.33 -17.52
C GLU A 82 -6.32 -14.01 -16.74
N VAL A 83 -7.04 -12.96 -17.19
CA VAL A 83 -7.19 -11.70 -16.44
C VAL A 83 -7.75 -11.96 -15.05
N HIS A 84 -8.86 -12.71 -14.93
CA HIS A 84 -9.43 -13.05 -13.63
C HIS A 84 -8.45 -13.80 -12.72
N ARG A 85 -7.61 -14.68 -13.27
CA ARG A 85 -6.57 -15.36 -12.52
C ARG A 85 -5.52 -14.40 -11.98
N TRP A 86 -5.12 -13.38 -12.75
CA TRP A 86 -4.20 -12.34 -12.29
C TRP A 86 -4.83 -11.41 -11.26
N VAL A 87 -6.11 -11.05 -11.41
CA VAL A 87 -6.87 -10.31 -10.40
C VAL A 87 -6.93 -11.08 -9.09
N ALA A 88 -7.20 -12.39 -9.14
CA ALA A 88 -7.19 -13.24 -7.94
C ALA A 88 -5.80 -13.26 -7.25
N ARG A 89 -4.71 -13.31 -8.03
CA ARG A 89 -3.34 -13.20 -7.49
C ARG A 89 -3.07 -11.84 -6.85
N CYS A 90 -3.53 -10.76 -7.47
CA CYS A 90 -3.43 -9.41 -6.93
C CYS A 90 -4.18 -9.30 -5.59
N ASN A 91 -5.40 -9.85 -5.51
CA ASN A 91 -6.18 -9.90 -4.27
C ASN A 91 -5.48 -10.71 -3.18
N ILE A 92 -4.89 -11.86 -3.53
CA ILE A 92 -4.09 -12.65 -2.57
C ILE A 92 -2.89 -11.84 -2.08
N ALA A 93 -2.14 -11.19 -2.98
CA ALA A 93 -1.00 -10.36 -2.60
C ALA A 93 -1.42 -9.20 -1.67
N TYR A 94 -2.52 -8.53 -2.00
CA TYR A 94 -3.15 -7.51 -1.16
C TYR A 94 -3.48 -8.05 0.24
N LEU A 95 -4.14 -9.21 0.33
CA LEU A 95 -4.53 -9.82 1.60
C LEU A 95 -3.32 -10.23 2.44
N ILE A 96 -2.25 -10.74 1.80
CA ILE A 96 -0.99 -11.07 2.48
C ILE A 96 -0.37 -9.80 3.08
N TYR A 97 -0.29 -8.71 2.32
CA TYR A 97 0.23 -7.43 2.82
C TYR A 97 -0.62 -6.91 3.98
N GLN A 98 -1.95 -6.88 3.82
CA GLN A 98 -2.86 -6.48 4.88
C GLN A 98 -2.66 -7.32 6.13
N PHE A 99 -2.57 -8.65 5.99
CA PHE A 99 -2.35 -9.55 7.12
C PHE A 99 -1.03 -9.27 7.84
N ILE A 100 0.08 -9.13 7.12
CA ILE A 100 1.40 -8.84 7.71
C ILE A 100 1.36 -7.53 8.51
N TYR A 101 0.83 -6.45 7.92
CA TYR A 101 0.78 -5.14 8.56
C TYR A 101 -0.14 -5.11 9.79
N ILE A 102 -1.34 -5.68 9.68
CA ILE A 102 -2.31 -5.70 10.78
C ILE A 102 -1.86 -6.63 11.90
N SER A 103 -1.33 -7.82 11.57
CA SER A 103 -0.81 -8.76 12.59
C SER A 103 0.35 -8.17 13.37
N TYR A 104 1.30 -7.50 12.71
CA TYR A 104 2.39 -6.79 13.38
C TYR A 104 1.90 -5.68 14.31
N THR A 105 0.93 -4.89 13.85
CA THR A 105 0.33 -3.79 14.64
C THR A 105 -0.38 -4.33 15.89
N ILE A 106 -1.21 -5.36 15.73
CA ILE A 106 -1.92 -6.00 16.84
C ILE A 106 -0.93 -6.65 17.80
N SER A 107 0.10 -7.34 17.29
CA SER A 107 1.14 -7.93 18.13
C SER A 107 1.85 -6.88 18.96
N THR A 108 2.24 -5.74 18.36
CA THR A 108 2.91 -4.64 19.07
C THR A 108 2.01 -4.08 20.17
N PHE A 109 0.74 -3.83 19.85
CA PHE A 109 -0.26 -3.36 20.81
C PHE A 109 -0.42 -4.31 22.00
N LEU A 110 -0.60 -5.61 21.73
CA LEU A 110 -0.78 -6.62 22.77
C LEU A 110 0.48 -6.74 23.63
N THR A 111 1.65 -6.93 23.01
CA THR A 111 2.91 -7.11 23.73
C THR A 111 3.19 -5.93 24.67
N ALA A 112 3.11 -4.69 24.17
CA ALA A 112 3.38 -3.51 24.98
C ALA A 112 2.37 -3.32 26.11
N THR A 113 1.07 -3.43 25.81
CA THR A 113 0.01 -3.21 26.80
C THR A 113 0.06 -4.26 27.91
N TYR A 114 0.36 -5.53 27.59
CA TYR A 114 0.58 -6.57 28.59
C TYR A 114 1.85 -6.37 29.41
N SER A 115 2.88 -5.76 28.83
CA SER A 115 4.10 -5.36 29.54
C SER A 115 3.92 -4.10 30.41
N GLY A 116 2.73 -3.49 30.43
CA GLY A 116 2.44 -2.32 31.27
C GLY A 116 2.93 -1.00 30.69
N VAL A 117 3.23 -0.94 29.39
CA VAL A 117 3.72 0.25 28.69
C VAL A 117 2.85 0.57 27.47
N VAL A 118 2.84 1.83 27.07
CA VAL A 118 2.14 2.26 25.85
C VAL A 118 2.88 1.75 24.59
N PRO A 119 2.19 1.29 23.54
CA PRO A 119 2.86 0.60 22.43
C PRO A 119 3.73 1.47 21.53
N TRP A 120 3.34 2.72 21.28
CA TRP A 120 4.09 3.62 20.40
C TRP A 120 4.56 4.90 21.11
N ASN A 121 4.17 5.09 22.37
CA ASN A 121 4.59 6.18 23.25
C ASN A 121 4.40 7.56 22.58
N ILE A 122 3.25 7.73 21.96
CA ILE A 122 2.82 8.96 21.31
C ILE A 122 2.39 9.92 22.41
N TYR A 123 2.98 11.12 22.44
CA TYR A 123 2.66 12.12 23.45
C TYR A 123 1.15 12.41 23.51
N ASN A 124 0.52 12.11 24.67
CA ASN A 124 -0.86 12.43 24.96
C ASN A 124 -0.96 13.43 26.13
N PRO A 125 -1.42 14.68 25.89
CA PRO A 125 -1.51 15.67 26.94
C PRO A 125 -2.74 15.49 27.87
N PHE A 126 -3.69 14.63 27.52
CA PHE A 126 -4.97 14.51 28.22
C PHE A 126 -5.04 13.32 29.18
N ILE A 127 -4.25 12.27 28.93
CA ILE A 127 -4.28 11.02 29.68
C ILE A 127 -2.87 10.72 30.16
N ASP A 128 -2.68 10.63 31.48
CA ASP A 128 -1.47 10.07 32.05
C ASP A 128 -1.64 8.55 32.16
N TRP A 129 -0.95 7.82 31.28
CA TRP A 129 -0.99 6.36 31.25
C TRP A 129 -0.32 5.72 32.48
N ARG A 130 0.56 6.45 33.20
CA ARG A 130 1.27 5.96 34.39
C ARG A 130 0.40 6.00 35.65
N GLU A 131 -0.71 6.75 35.63
CA GLU A 131 -1.58 6.95 36.79
C GLU A 131 -2.36 5.67 37.17
N SER A 132 -2.82 4.89 36.19
CA SER A 132 -3.57 3.66 36.46
C SER A 132 -3.57 2.68 35.28
N THR A 133 -3.82 1.40 35.56
CA THR A 133 -4.00 0.37 34.52
C THR A 133 -5.14 0.72 33.57
N ARG A 134 -6.21 1.37 34.06
CA ARG A 134 -7.32 1.81 33.21
C ARG A 134 -6.85 2.89 32.22
N ASN A 135 -6.08 3.88 32.69
CA ASN A 135 -5.56 4.94 31.84
C ASN A 135 -4.60 4.39 30.79
N LEU A 136 -3.74 3.43 31.17
CA LEU A 136 -2.89 2.71 30.21
C LEU A 136 -3.72 2.08 29.08
N TRP A 137 -4.78 1.33 29.41
CA TRP A 137 -5.63 0.72 28.38
C TRP A 137 -6.33 1.75 27.49
N ILE A 138 -6.83 2.84 28.07
CA ILE A 138 -7.48 3.91 27.29
C ILE A 138 -6.47 4.54 26.32
N ASP A 139 -5.26 4.87 26.81
CA ASP A 139 -4.22 5.50 25.99
C ASP A 139 -3.74 4.55 24.88
N SER A 140 -3.44 3.29 25.22
CA SER A 140 -3.04 2.27 24.24
C SER A 140 -4.09 2.06 23.14
N VAL A 141 -5.39 2.10 23.47
CA VAL A 141 -6.47 1.97 22.48
C VAL A 141 -6.56 3.21 21.58
N LEU A 142 -6.36 4.40 22.14
CA LEU A 142 -6.31 5.64 21.36
C LEU A 142 -5.11 5.63 20.39
N GLU A 143 -3.93 5.22 20.85
CA GLU A 143 -2.77 5.05 19.97
C GLU A 143 -3.06 4.04 18.86
N LEU A 144 -3.65 2.89 19.20
CA LEU A 144 -4.02 1.86 18.23
C LEU A 144 -4.95 2.41 17.14
N MET A 145 -5.95 3.22 17.50
CA MET A 145 -6.85 3.83 16.52
C MET A 145 -6.11 4.71 15.50
N PHE A 146 -5.16 5.54 15.98
CA PHE A 146 -4.37 6.39 15.10
C PHE A 146 -3.41 5.60 14.23
N ILE A 147 -2.75 4.60 14.81
CA ILE A 147 -1.80 3.76 14.10
C ILE A 147 -2.50 2.87 13.07
N ILE A 148 -3.68 2.32 13.34
CA ILE A 148 -4.46 1.58 12.33
C ILE A 148 -4.72 2.46 11.09
N GLY A 149 -5.08 3.73 11.30
CA GLY A 149 -5.29 4.67 10.19
C GLY A 149 -4.02 4.90 9.35
N ILE A 150 -2.86 5.03 10.00
CA ILE A 150 -1.55 5.16 9.33
C ILE A 150 -1.21 3.87 8.59
N VAL A 151 -1.35 2.73 9.26
CA VAL A 151 -1.01 1.40 8.74
C VAL A 151 -1.82 1.12 7.49
N ILE A 152 -3.14 1.40 7.50
CA ILE A 152 -4.00 1.22 6.32
C ILE A 152 -3.48 2.00 5.12
N GLN A 153 -3.18 3.29 5.30
CA GLN A 153 -2.65 4.11 4.22
C GLN A 153 -1.25 3.65 3.78
N THR A 154 -0.42 3.20 4.73
CA THR A 154 0.96 2.76 4.46
C THR A 154 0.99 1.49 3.62
N TYR A 155 0.25 0.45 4.02
CA TYR A 155 0.29 -0.80 3.28
C TYR A 155 -0.36 -0.67 1.90
N MET A 156 -1.34 0.23 1.73
CA MET A 156 -1.88 0.61 0.42
C MET A 156 -0.80 1.18 -0.51
N ILE A 157 -0.03 2.15 -0.01
CA ILE A 157 1.05 2.77 -0.80
C ILE A 157 2.13 1.73 -1.14
N ASP A 158 2.47 0.85 -0.19
CA ASP A 158 3.54 -0.13 -0.37
C ASP A 158 3.16 -1.32 -1.26
N VAL A 159 1.89 -1.75 -1.24
CA VAL A 159 1.43 -2.86 -2.09
C VAL A 159 1.19 -2.43 -3.54
N PHE A 160 0.90 -1.14 -3.77
CA PHE A 160 0.52 -0.64 -5.09
C PHE A 160 1.54 -0.97 -6.20
N PRO A 161 2.86 -0.73 -6.05
CA PRO A 161 3.84 -1.05 -7.09
C PRO A 161 3.87 -2.55 -7.44
N LEU A 162 3.66 -3.42 -6.44
CA LEU A 162 3.58 -4.86 -6.66
C LEU A 162 2.34 -5.23 -7.48
N LEU A 163 1.17 -4.71 -7.11
CA LEU A 163 -0.07 -4.96 -7.85
C LEU A 163 0.04 -4.47 -9.29
N TYR A 164 0.58 -3.27 -9.48
CA TYR A 164 0.84 -2.72 -10.81
C TYR A 164 1.75 -3.62 -11.63
N GLY A 165 2.87 -4.09 -11.07
CA GLY A 165 3.78 -5.01 -11.76
C GLY A 165 3.13 -6.35 -12.14
N LEU A 166 2.23 -6.88 -11.30
CA LEU A 166 1.48 -8.10 -11.59
C LEU A 166 0.48 -7.90 -12.73
N ILE A 167 -0.24 -6.78 -12.74
CA ILE A 167 -1.19 -6.43 -13.80
C ILE A 167 -0.45 -6.19 -15.13
N LEU A 168 0.64 -5.42 -15.10
CA LEU A 168 1.47 -5.19 -16.28
C LEU A 168 1.99 -6.51 -16.87
N ARG A 169 2.43 -7.43 -16.02
CA ARG A 169 2.86 -8.77 -16.44
C ARG A 169 1.73 -9.57 -17.08
N ALA A 170 0.49 -9.42 -16.59
CA ALA A 170 -0.68 -10.05 -17.19
C ALA A 170 -0.88 -9.55 -18.63
N HIS A 171 -0.88 -8.23 -18.84
CA HIS A 171 -1.04 -7.65 -20.17
C HIS A 171 0.10 -7.98 -21.13
N ILE A 172 1.36 -7.99 -20.68
CA ILE A 172 2.49 -8.43 -21.51
C ILE A 172 2.31 -9.90 -21.93
N LYS A 173 1.81 -10.76 -21.04
CA LYS A 173 1.55 -12.16 -21.36
C LYS A 173 0.43 -12.31 -22.38
N LEU A 174 -0.66 -11.55 -22.25
CA LEU A 174 -1.77 -11.56 -23.21
C LEU A 174 -1.31 -11.07 -24.59
N LEU A 175 -0.57 -9.96 -24.63
CA LEU A 175 0.01 -9.45 -25.88
C LEU A 175 0.89 -10.51 -26.55
N ARG A 176 1.76 -11.18 -25.79
CA ARG A 176 2.58 -12.27 -26.31
C ARG A 176 1.72 -13.40 -26.91
N GLN A 177 0.64 -13.80 -26.23
CA GLN A 177 -0.26 -14.84 -26.71
C GLN A 177 -0.98 -14.44 -28.01
N ARG A 178 -1.35 -13.17 -28.16
CA ARG A 178 -1.95 -12.64 -29.40
C ARG A 178 -0.94 -12.66 -30.55
N VAL A 179 0.28 -12.17 -30.31
CA VAL A 179 1.36 -12.20 -31.30
C VAL A 179 1.71 -13.62 -31.73
N GLU A 180 1.72 -14.58 -30.79
CA GLU A 180 1.95 -16.00 -31.10
C GLU A 180 0.82 -16.62 -31.95
N LYS A 181 -0.39 -16.05 -31.94
CA LYS A 181 -1.54 -16.53 -32.71
C LYS A 181 -1.66 -15.96 -34.13
N LEU A 182 -0.92 -14.90 -34.44
CA LEU A 182 -0.96 -14.26 -35.76
C LEU A 182 -0.67 -15.28 -36.86
N CYS A 183 -1.48 -15.25 -37.92
CA CYS A 183 -1.38 -16.14 -39.08
C CYS A 183 -1.50 -17.64 -38.77
N LEU A 184 -1.95 -18.05 -37.58
CA LEU A 184 -2.18 -19.46 -37.25
C LEU A 184 -3.55 -19.96 -37.69
N ASP A 185 -4.54 -19.07 -37.87
CA ASP A 185 -5.87 -19.45 -38.33
C ASP A 185 -5.92 -19.44 -39.87
N PRO A 186 -6.04 -20.61 -40.53
CA PRO A 186 -6.12 -20.68 -41.99
C PRO A 186 -7.45 -20.15 -42.55
N SER A 187 -8.42 -19.81 -41.70
CA SER A 187 -9.69 -19.19 -42.09
C SER A 187 -9.65 -17.66 -42.11
N GLN A 188 -8.63 -17.03 -41.50
CA GLN A 188 -8.43 -15.59 -41.53
C GLN A 188 -7.80 -15.15 -42.85
N SER A 189 -8.27 -14.03 -43.38
CA SER A 189 -7.68 -13.36 -44.54
C SER A 189 -6.37 -12.64 -44.19
N ASP A 190 -5.55 -12.34 -45.20
CA ASP A 190 -4.31 -11.56 -45.01
C ASP A 190 -4.59 -10.15 -44.47
N ASP A 191 -5.73 -9.56 -44.83
CA ASP A 191 -6.15 -8.23 -44.36
C ASP A 191 -6.52 -8.27 -42.86
N GLU A 192 -7.26 -9.29 -42.42
CA GLU A 192 -7.59 -9.50 -40.99
C GLU A 192 -6.33 -9.77 -40.14
N ASN A 193 -5.39 -10.58 -40.66
CA ASN A 193 -4.11 -10.82 -39.99
C ASN A 193 -3.27 -9.54 -39.86
N ASN A 194 -3.28 -8.67 -40.88
CA ASN A 194 -2.60 -7.36 -40.82
C ASN A 194 -3.25 -6.45 -39.78
N GLU A 195 -4.59 -6.41 -39.70
CA GLU A 195 -5.31 -5.63 -38.69
C GLU A 195 -4.99 -6.12 -37.26
N GLU A 196 -4.94 -7.44 -37.04
CA GLU A 196 -4.52 -8.00 -35.74
C GLU A 196 -3.06 -7.64 -35.37
N LEU A 197 -2.16 -7.62 -36.36
CA LEU A 197 -0.77 -7.20 -36.15
C LEU A 197 -0.68 -5.71 -35.76
N GLU A 198 -1.41 -4.83 -36.46
CA GLU A 198 -1.47 -3.41 -36.12
C GLU A 198 -2.00 -3.19 -34.70
N ASN A 199 -3.05 -3.92 -34.33
CA ASN A 199 -3.59 -3.91 -32.97
C ASN A 199 -2.53 -4.34 -31.94
N CYS A 200 -1.82 -5.43 -32.17
CA CYS A 200 -0.72 -5.87 -31.29
C CYS A 200 0.39 -4.81 -31.13
N ILE A 201 0.71 -4.08 -32.19
CA ILE A 201 1.67 -2.97 -32.14
C ILE A 201 1.12 -1.82 -31.28
N GLU A 202 -0.17 -1.50 -31.36
CA GLU A 202 -0.80 -0.49 -30.52
C GLU A 202 -0.80 -0.90 -29.03
N ASP A 203 -1.16 -2.15 -28.71
CA ASP A 203 -1.02 -2.73 -27.37
C ASP A 203 0.39 -2.55 -26.82
N HIS A 204 1.41 -2.86 -27.63
CA HIS A 204 2.80 -2.71 -27.23
C HIS A 204 3.17 -1.25 -26.94
N LYS A 205 2.70 -0.31 -27.78
CA LYS A 205 2.92 1.13 -27.56
C LYS A 205 2.29 1.60 -26.25
N LEU A 206 1.06 1.18 -25.94
CA LEU A 206 0.40 1.53 -24.68
C LEU A 206 1.14 1.00 -23.45
N ILE A 207 1.78 -0.17 -23.55
CA ILE A 207 2.61 -0.74 -22.47
C ILE A 207 3.87 0.09 -22.21
N LEU A 208 4.40 0.78 -23.22
CA LEU A 208 5.62 1.59 -23.12
C LEU A 208 5.38 3.03 -22.60
N GLU A 209 4.12 3.51 -22.59
CA GLU A 209 3.72 4.88 -22.17
C GLU A 209 3.54 5.08 -20.65
#